data_AF-A0A2A3F5I4-F1
#
_entry.id   AF-A0A2A3F5I4-F1
#
_cell.length_a   1.000
_cell.length_b   1.000
_cell.length_c   1.000
_cell.angle_alpha   90.00
_cell.angle_beta   90.00
_cell.angle_gamma   90.00
#
_symmetry.space_group_name_H-M   'P 1'
#
loop_
_entity.id
_entity.type
_entity.pdbx_description
1 polymer ?
#
loop_
_entity_poly.entity_id
_entity_poly.type
_entity_poly.pdbx_seq_one_letter_code
_entity_poly.pdbx_strand_id
1 'polypeptide(L)'
;MDDSEEHDIDVVRSRLIQRYPDLDPEVVEDLIVVVLARFDGCRIRNFVPLLVERAATRTLDATYSHPPAYPETVRTLEVPTTAHPEPAVRSAPNIRGVRRIFAPRSPRLS
;
A
#
# COMPACT_ATOMS: atom_id res chain seq x y z
N MET A 1 7.30 -20.07 21.49
CA MET A 1 7.78 -19.37 20.28
C MET A 1 6.68 -18.45 19.76
N ASP A 2 6.02 -17.73 20.66
CA ASP A 2 4.89 -16.83 20.34
C ASP A 2 5.22 -15.41 20.82
N ASP A 3 6.01 -15.30 21.89
CA ASP A 3 6.51 -14.05 22.47
C ASP A 3 7.27 -13.15 21.48
N SER A 4 7.96 -13.73 20.50
CA SER A 4 8.64 -12.96 19.45
C SER A 4 7.65 -12.36 18.45
N GLU A 5 6.63 -13.12 18.03
CA GLU A 5 5.60 -12.61 17.10
C GLU A 5 4.79 -11.50 17.77
N GLU A 6 4.34 -11.71 19.01
CA GLU A 6 3.57 -10.70 19.76
C GLU A 6 4.38 -9.41 19.94
N HIS A 7 5.68 -9.53 20.26
CA HIS A 7 6.57 -8.38 20.37
C HIS A 7 6.76 -7.67 19.02
N ASP A 8 6.97 -8.40 17.93
CA ASP A 8 7.09 -7.82 16.59
C ASP A 8 5.78 -7.11 16.16
N ILE A 9 4.62 -7.64 16.55
CA ILE A 9 3.33 -6.98 16.33
C ILE A 9 3.20 -5.69 17.14
N ASP A 10 3.68 -5.65 18.38
CA ASP A 10 3.70 -4.42 19.19
C ASP A 10 4.59 -3.33 18.59
N VAL A 11 5.73 -3.72 18.01
CA VAL A 11 6.60 -2.81 17.26
C VAL A 11 5.88 -2.27 16.03
N VAL A 12 5.16 -3.11 15.29
CA VAL A 12 4.35 -2.71 14.12
C VAL A 12 3.24 -1.73 14.51
N ARG A 13 2.52 -2.00 15.60
CA ARG A 13 1.54 -1.08 16.20
C ARG A 13 2.15 0.29 16.44
N SER A 14 3.26 0.32 17.17
CA SER A 14 3.96 1.55 17.52
C SER A 14 4.36 2.36 16.27
N ARG A 15 4.79 1.67 15.20
CA ARG A 15 5.12 2.31 13.91
C ARG A 15 3.90 2.87 13.19
N LEU A 16 2.79 2.14 13.19
CA LEU A 16 1.55 2.59 12.56
C LEU A 16 1.01 3.83 13.26
N ILE A 17 0.97 3.84 14.60
CA ILE A 17 0.54 5.00 15.38
C ILE A 17 1.44 6.22 15.08
N GLN A 18 2.77 6.03 15.05
CA GLN A 18 3.70 7.11 14.70
C GLN A 18 3.54 7.62 13.26
N ARG A 19 3.18 6.73 12.32
CA ARG A 19 2.97 7.08 10.92
C ARG A 19 1.65 7.81 10.68
N TYR A 20 0.63 7.52 11.49
CA TYR A 20 -0.71 8.09 11.39
C TYR A 20 -1.09 8.80 12.71
N PRO A 21 -0.39 9.88 13.10
CA PRO A 21 -0.62 10.54 14.38
C PRO A 21 -1.98 11.25 14.48
N ASP A 22 -2.62 11.50 13.34
CA ASP A 22 -3.95 12.14 13.24
C ASP A 22 -5.09 11.13 13.47
N LEU A 23 -4.79 9.83 13.49
CA LEU A 23 -5.77 8.77 13.73
C LEU A 23 -5.79 8.38 15.20
N ASP A 24 -6.99 8.03 15.66
CA ASP A 24 -7.15 7.46 16.99
C ASP A 24 -6.43 6.10 17.07
N PRO A 25 -5.62 5.86 18.11
CA PRO A 25 -4.88 4.60 18.25
C PRO A 25 -5.80 3.37 18.31
N GLU A 26 -7.04 3.49 18.81
CA GLU A 26 -7.99 2.35 18.82
C GLU A 26 -8.35 1.89 17.40
N VAL A 27 -8.40 2.81 16.43
CA VAL A 27 -8.66 2.47 15.02
C VAL A 27 -7.51 1.65 14.44
N VAL A 28 -6.28 1.98 14.80
CA VAL A 28 -5.09 1.22 14.39
C VAL A 28 -5.11 -0.16 15.03
N GLU A 29 -5.45 -0.26 16.30
CA GLU A 29 -5.56 -1.53 17.04
C GLU A 29 -6.61 -2.47 16.45
N ASP A 30 -7.84 -1.98 16.24
CA ASP A 30 -8.92 -2.78 15.68
C ASP A 30 -8.53 -3.34 14.30
N LEU A 31 -7.90 -2.50 13.47
CA LEU A 31 -7.41 -2.91 12.16
C LEU A 31 -6.34 -3.99 12.25
N ILE A 32 -5.38 -3.86 13.18
CA ILE A 32 -4.33 -4.87 13.40
C ILE A 32 -4.97 -6.20 13.80
N VAL A 33 -5.93 -6.21 14.72
CA VAL A 33 -6.65 -7.42 15.15
C VAL A 33 -7.37 -8.08 13.98
N VAL A 34 -8.11 -7.30 13.18
CA VAL A 34 -8.84 -7.80 12.00
C VAL A 34 -7.88 -8.40 10.97
N VAL A 35 -6.71 -7.79 10.76
CA VAL A 35 -5.72 -8.27 9.81
C VAL A 35 -4.99 -9.51 10.35
N LEU A 36 -4.64 -9.53 11.63
CA LEU A 36 -3.97 -10.65 12.30
C LEU A 36 -4.83 -11.92 12.26
N ALA A 37 -6.15 -11.78 12.50
CA ALA A 37 -7.09 -12.88 12.41
C ALA A 37 -7.14 -13.56 11.03
N ARG A 38 -6.79 -12.84 9.94
CA ARG A 38 -6.70 -13.43 8.59
C ARG A 38 -5.52 -14.38 8.42
N PHE A 39 -4.52 -14.27 9.27
CA PHE A 39 -3.35 -15.13 9.29
C PHE A 39 -3.44 -16.23 10.36
N ASP A 40 -4.57 -16.32 11.05
CA ASP A 40 -4.84 -17.45 11.94
C ASP A 40 -4.80 -18.78 11.16
N GLY A 41 -4.09 -19.77 11.69
CA GLY A 41 -3.88 -21.07 11.04
C GLY A 41 -2.79 -21.13 9.95
N CYS A 42 -2.07 -20.03 9.67
CA CYS A 42 -0.92 -20.08 8.76
C CYS A 42 0.28 -20.82 9.38
N ARG A 43 0.84 -21.79 8.63
CA ARG A 43 1.96 -22.64 9.11
C ARG A 43 3.29 -21.90 9.28
N ILE A 44 3.48 -20.78 8.57
CA ILE A 44 4.70 -19.96 8.64
C ILE A 44 4.31 -18.60 9.20
N ARG A 45 4.74 -18.32 10.43
CA ARG A 45 4.34 -17.14 11.19
C ARG A 45 5.38 -16.02 11.29
N ASN A 46 6.64 -16.31 10.99
CA ASN A 46 7.74 -15.32 11.01
C ASN A 46 7.53 -14.07 10.13
N PHE A 47 6.63 -14.14 9.14
CA PHE A 47 6.33 -13.02 8.24
C PHE A 47 4.99 -12.34 8.53
N VAL A 48 4.21 -12.85 9.49
CA VAL A 48 2.91 -12.30 9.86
C VAL A 48 3.04 -10.82 10.27
N PRO A 49 4.02 -10.40 11.10
CA PRO A 49 4.15 -8.98 11.45
C PRO A 49 4.32 -8.06 10.24
N LEU A 50 5.16 -8.45 9.28
CA LEU A 50 5.39 -7.70 8.05
C LEU A 50 4.15 -7.65 7.15
N LEU A 51 3.41 -8.76 7.07
CA LEU A 51 2.18 -8.82 6.28
C LEU A 51 1.07 -7.99 6.91
N VAL A 52 0.97 -7.98 8.24
CA VAL A 52 0.06 -7.15 9.02
C VAL A 52 0.36 -5.68 8.78
N GLU A 53 1.61 -5.25 8.95
CA GLU A 53 2.05 -3.87 8.72
C GLU A 53 1.64 -3.37 7.32
N ARG A 54 1.94 -4.18 6.28
CA ARG A 54 1.67 -3.82 4.89
C ARG A 54 0.18 -3.78 4.57
N ALA A 55 -0.61 -4.72 5.10
CA ALA A 55 -2.05 -4.75 4.89
C ALA A 55 -2.75 -3.61 5.65
N ALA A 56 -2.31 -3.31 6.87
CA ALA A 56 -2.80 -2.17 7.66
C ALA A 56 -2.49 -0.86 6.94
N THR A 57 -1.22 -0.64 6.56
CA THR A 57 -0.79 0.57 5.81
C THR A 57 -1.63 0.77 4.54
N ARG A 58 -1.85 -0.28 3.75
CA ARG A 58 -2.67 -0.19 2.53
C ARG A 58 -4.12 0.17 2.83
N THR A 59 -4.68 -0.34 3.92
CA THR A 59 -6.07 -0.06 4.32
C THR A 59 -6.20 1.36 4.85
N LEU A 60 -5.26 1.80 5.69
CA LEU A 60 -5.20 3.17 6.20
C LEU A 60 -4.95 4.17 5.07
N ASP A 61 -4.05 3.87 4.13
CA ASP A 61 -3.79 4.72 2.96
C ASP A 61 -5.01 4.82 2.03
N ALA A 62 -5.80 3.76 1.87
CA ALA A 62 -7.01 3.79 1.07
C ALA A 62 -8.18 4.50 1.77
N THR A 63 -8.25 4.44 3.09
CA THR A 63 -9.37 4.98 3.90
C THR A 63 -9.10 6.43 4.30
N TYR A 64 -7.87 6.70 4.71
CA TYR A 64 -7.35 7.96 5.22
C TYR A 64 -6.28 8.52 4.29
N SER A 65 -6.37 8.22 2.98
CA SER A 65 -5.66 9.00 1.97
C SER A 65 -6.09 10.45 2.17
N HIS A 66 -5.32 11.16 2.98
CA HIS A 66 -5.22 12.59 2.90
C HIS A 66 -4.87 12.83 1.43
N PRO A 67 -5.66 13.62 0.68
CA PRO A 67 -5.22 14.08 -0.63
C PRO A 67 -3.82 14.60 -0.38
N PRO A 68 -2.80 14.04 -1.04
CA PRO A 68 -1.42 14.27 -0.64
C PRO A 68 -1.25 15.77 -0.50
N ALA A 69 -0.94 16.22 0.71
CA ALA A 69 -0.45 17.55 0.98
C ALA A 69 0.96 17.65 0.36
N TYR A 70 1.04 17.47 -0.96
CA TYR A 70 1.65 18.51 -1.73
C TYR A 70 0.81 19.75 -1.37
N PRO A 71 1.34 20.76 -0.64
CA PRO A 71 0.94 22.10 -1.06
C PRO A 71 1.16 22.07 -2.57
N GLU A 72 0.19 22.53 -3.33
CA GLU A 72 0.35 22.76 -4.74
C GLU A 72 1.65 23.56 -4.92
N THR A 73 2.78 22.87 -5.12
CA THR A 73 3.98 23.46 -5.68
C THR A 73 3.61 23.58 -7.13
N VAL A 74 2.79 24.60 -7.35
CA VAL A 74 2.67 25.41 -8.54
C VAL A 74 3.27 24.62 -9.69
N ARG A 75 2.48 23.72 -10.26
CA ARG A 75 2.71 23.26 -11.61
C ARG A 75 2.33 24.45 -12.48
N THR A 76 3.13 25.51 -12.36
CA THR A 76 3.04 26.69 -13.16
C THR A 76 3.20 26.18 -14.57
N LEU A 77 2.11 26.26 -15.32
CA LEU A 77 2.16 26.30 -16.76
C LEU A 77 3.02 27.52 -17.15
N GLU A 78 4.33 27.39 -17.03
CA GLU A 78 5.26 28.30 -17.69
C GLU A 78 5.39 27.75 -19.10
N VAL A 79 4.40 28.06 -19.93
CA VAL A 79 4.55 28.02 -21.38
C VAL A 79 5.14 29.37 -21.78
N PRO A 80 6.45 29.48 -22.03
CA PRO A 80 6.92 30.39 -23.04
C PRO A 80 7.24 29.57 -24.28
N THR A 81 6.33 29.68 -25.24
CA THR A 81 6.66 29.57 -26.66
C THR A 81 7.97 30.31 -26.93
N THR A 82 8.99 29.59 -27.38
CA THR A 82 9.97 30.09 -28.33
C THR A 82 10.45 28.90 -29.13
N ALA A 83 10.19 29.00 -30.43
CA ALA A 83 10.48 28.05 -31.47
C ALA A 83 11.90 27.48 -31.37
N HIS A 84 12.00 26.17 -31.45
CA HIS A 84 13.13 25.54 -32.13
C HIS A 84 12.59 24.47 -33.10
N PRO A 85 12.91 24.56 -34.40
CA PRO A 85 12.44 23.60 -35.38
C PRO A 85 13.17 22.26 -35.23
N GLU A 86 12.43 21.19 -35.46
CA GLU A 86 12.85 19.81 -35.75
C GLU A 86 13.98 19.73 -36.82
N PRO A 87 14.64 18.57 -37.07
CA PRO A 87 14.24 17.19 -36.75
C PRO A 87 15.38 16.24 -36.30
N ALA A 88 15.00 15.01 -35.88
CA ALA A 88 15.46 13.75 -36.48
C ALA A 88 15.75 12.60 -35.47
N VAL A 89 15.03 11.50 -35.72
CA VAL A 89 15.35 10.07 -35.47
C VAL A 89 15.53 9.58 -34.03
N ARG A 90 14.55 8.79 -33.52
CA ARG A 90 14.58 7.30 -33.61
C ARG A 90 13.43 6.64 -32.83
N SER A 91 12.66 5.85 -33.58
CA SER A 91 12.14 4.52 -33.28
C SER A 91 11.81 4.12 -31.84
N ALA A 92 10.51 3.93 -31.55
CA ALA A 92 9.83 2.62 -31.44
C ALA A 92 8.77 2.61 -30.33
N PRO A 93 7.60 1.97 -30.54
CA PRO A 93 6.53 1.89 -29.55
C PRO A 93 6.71 0.66 -28.66
N ASN A 94 6.38 0.76 -27.36
CA ASN A 94 6.04 -0.43 -26.59
C ASN A 94 4.67 -0.31 -25.93
N ILE A 95 3.76 -1.09 -26.51
CA ILE A 95 2.38 -1.31 -26.11
C ILE A 95 2.38 -2.53 -25.19
N ARG A 96 1.93 -2.40 -23.92
CA ARG A 96 1.23 -3.42 -23.11
C ARG A 96 1.27 -3.00 -21.63
N GLY A 97 0.17 -2.78 -20.91
CA GLY A 97 -1.09 -3.52 -20.97
C GLY A 97 -0.97 -4.84 -20.20
N VAL A 98 -0.97 -4.80 -18.85
CA VAL A 98 -1.23 -5.98 -18.00
C VAL A 98 -2.29 -5.61 -16.98
N ARG A 99 -3.54 -5.79 -17.39
CA ARG A 99 -4.71 -5.87 -16.49
C ARG A 99 -4.63 -7.26 -15.85
N ARG A 100 -4.28 -7.35 -14.56
CA ARG A 100 -4.26 -8.63 -13.85
C ARG A 100 -5.71 -9.06 -13.61
N ILE A 101 -6.14 -10.08 -14.34
CA ILE A 101 -7.47 -10.68 -14.24
C ILE A 101 -7.43 -11.61 -13.01
N PHE A 102 -8.21 -11.29 -11.98
CA PHE A 102 -8.48 -12.21 -10.88
C PHE A 102 -9.54 -13.22 -11.35
N ALA A 103 -9.14 -14.48 -11.52
CA ALA A 103 -10.06 -15.59 -11.71
C ALA A 103 -10.29 -16.28 -10.35
N PRO A 104 -11.54 -16.45 -9.88
CA PRO A 104 -11.83 -17.38 -8.80
C PRO A 104 -11.85 -18.81 -9.34
N ARG A 105 -10.91 -19.64 -8.87
CA ARG A 105 -10.99 -21.10 -9.00
C ARG A 105 -11.93 -21.62 -7.90
N SER A 106 -13.15 -21.98 -8.27
CA SER A 106 -13.97 -22.90 -7.47
C SER A 106 -13.67 -24.33 -7.91
N PRO A 107 -13.28 -25.23 -7.00
CA PRO A 107 -13.37 -26.66 -7.27
C PRO A 107 -14.80 -27.16 -6.97
N ARG A 108 -15.41 -27.81 -7.97
CA ARG A 108 -16.58 -28.68 -7.78
C ARG A 108 -16.15 -29.96 -7.09
N LEU A 109 -16.91 -30.39 -6.08
CA LEU A 109 -16.98 -31.79 -5.66
C LEU A 109 -18.45 -32.19 -5.50
N SER A 110 -18.72 -33.40 -6.00
CA SER A 110 -20.00 -34.08 -6.22
C SER A 110 -20.81 -34.38 -4.96
#